data_AF-A0A968X1V6-F1
#
_entry.id   AF-A0A968X1V6-F1
#
_cell.length_a   1.000
_cell.length_b   1.000
_cell.length_c   1.000
_cell.angle_alpha   90.00
_cell.angle_beta   90.00
_cell.angle_gamma   90.00
#
_symmetry.space_group_name_H-M   'P 1'
#
loop_
_entity.id
_entity.type
_entity.pdbx_description
1 polymer ?
#
loop_
_entity_poly.entity_id
_entity_poly.type
_entity_poly.pdbx_seq_one_letter_code
_entity_poly.pdbx_strand_id
1 'polypeptide(L)'
;MHVRGPTTYPVQVIESEFKQNQGRPTPFNDPSPGYETRYDVFGGGAIQNSGNLYLARTLIDGNFTELNKGGGGLSNEAASTATLEECVFTKNKATAKGSGDNNNAIDFAWGGAIYNAGELNLVRCSIHGNEADFAGAIMNHKPGKLNIYNSTITNNTAKNQHGGLVNEHPSFDPNSGGAEIRLVHTTIGKNNAGSADPLGNLLYASDFKSIWFTNSIIDTACNQIHYSLGHSVFTGPCVTEPDPNIDPNLESSGDITNTTQTQLGLQSLSSGSSSVPNFKVQKIDGGSIATDIGRDDAWGCSHPKINRKDQNQDARGAGGTLCDAGAIEAGSLPPQFSSNPGPGLIEFPIVNLAQGQSESKIDLTLFNLGGGVMSFLVMDEGGSSAILNESQSQGFLFKNQETKLTFKCAPPSVGDFWRTVSIETSAPNKKKANYKFRCTGAGNGPQGSLNQQPGPLNMPATAPGQASHTTINMTNRGKQPLTANYGWTDNNSMWASNGTKLPPAQAQSAQAEPNAPQTEITLNPGETCKWMQPAPRRAPAYSSTRLCCKRTTQPFRQSNTTWPARAR
;
A
#
# COMPACT_ATOMS: atom_id res chain seq x y z
N MET A 1 -6.25 -22.52 38.76
CA MET A 1 -7.40 -23.35 38.35
C MET A 1 -6.90 -24.52 37.52
N HIS A 2 -7.38 -25.75 37.78
CA HIS A 2 -7.01 -26.94 37.02
C HIS A 2 -8.27 -27.49 36.33
N VAL A 3 -8.28 -27.51 35.00
CA VAL A 3 -9.34 -28.13 34.19
C VAL A 3 -8.89 -29.55 33.81
N ARG A 4 -9.63 -30.57 34.22
CA ARG A 4 -9.25 -31.98 34.04
C ARG A 4 -10.13 -32.70 33.02
N GLY A 5 -9.49 -33.48 32.15
CA GLY A 5 -10.08 -34.56 31.35
C GLY A 5 -10.88 -34.09 30.14
N PRO A 6 -11.14 -34.99 29.16
CA PRO A 6 -12.02 -34.69 28.04
C PRO A 6 -13.47 -34.65 28.52
N THR A 7 -13.95 -33.47 28.89
CA THR A 7 -15.38 -33.24 29.14
C THR A 7 -16.10 -33.01 27.82
N THR A 8 -17.29 -33.59 27.67
CA THR A 8 -18.15 -33.37 26.48
C THR A 8 -18.47 -31.89 26.27
N TYR A 9 -18.48 -31.09 27.35
CA TYR A 9 -18.73 -29.66 27.32
C TYR A 9 -17.52 -28.88 27.86
N PRO A 10 -17.21 -27.71 27.28
CA PRO A 10 -16.14 -26.86 27.78
C PRO A 10 -16.44 -26.36 29.19
N VAL A 11 -15.42 -26.29 30.05
CA VAL A 11 -15.47 -25.47 31.26
C VAL A 11 -15.44 -24.00 30.82
N GLN A 12 -16.51 -23.26 31.12
CA GLN A 12 -16.66 -21.87 30.72
C GLN A 12 -16.29 -20.93 31.86
N VAL A 13 -15.45 -19.95 31.56
CA VAL A 13 -15.12 -18.85 32.47
C VAL A 13 -15.30 -17.55 31.71
N ILE A 14 -16.18 -16.69 32.19
CA ILE A 14 -16.62 -15.48 31.48
C ILE A 14 -16.51 -14.31 32.44
N GLU A 15 -16.05 -13.15 31.96
CA GLU A 15 -16.03 -11.90 32.74
C GLU A 15 -15.34 -12.06 34.11
N SER A 16 -14.20 -12.74 34.09
CA SER A 16 -13.46 -13.14 35.29
C SER A 16 -12.06 -12.55 35.33
N GLU A 17 -11.42 -12.63 36.49
CA GLU A 17 -10.05 -12.17 36.68
C GLU A 17 -9.22 -13.20 37.45
N PHE A 18 -8.04 -13.52 36.93
CA PHE A 18 -7.01 -14.29 37.61
C PHE A 18 -5.81 -13.38 37.84
N LYS A 19 -5.59 -12.99 39.09
CA LYS A 19 -4.55 -12.03 39.48
C LYS A 19 -3.56 -12.63 40.44
N GLN A 20 -2.26 -12.41 40.18
CA GLN A 20 -1.18 -12.72 41.11
C GLN A 20 -1.18 -14.18 41.62
N ASN A 21 -1.66 -15.12 40.80
CA ASN A 21 -1.60 -16.54 41.14
C ASN A 21 -0.17 -17.05 40.92
N GLN A 22 0.25 -17.99 41.76
CA GLN A 22 1.57 -18.62 41.67
C GLN A 22 1.43 -20.12 41.44
N GLY A 23 1.94 -20.59 40.29
CA GLY A 23 2.13 -22.00 40.00
C GLY A 23 3.51 -22.46 40.50
N ARG A 24 3.52 -23.44 41.42
CA ARG A 24 4.74 -24.08 41.95
C ARG A 24 4.50 -25.58 42.22
N PRO A 25 5.49 -26.46 42.02
CA PRO A 25 5.37 -27.88 42.42
C PRO A 25 5.25 -28.05 43.95
N THR A 26 4.36 -28.94 44.42
CA THR A 26 4.24 -29.32 45.85
C THR A 26 3.93 -30.82 46.02
N PRO A 27 4.55 -31.56 46.97
CA PRO A 27 5.66 -31.15 47.83
C PRO A 27 6.99 -31.15 47.07
N PHE A 28 7.89 -30.25 47.47
CA PHE A 28 9.28 -30.22 47.03
C PHE A 28 10.03 -31.33 47.78
N ASN A 29 9.97 -32.56 47.26
CA ASN A 29 11.01 -33.53 47.59
C ASN A 29 12.16 -33.25 46.63
N ASP A 30 13.39 -33.27 47.14
CA ASP A 30 14.56 -33.34 46.27
C ASP A 30 14.31 -34.44 45.22
N PRO A 31 14.59 -34.16 43.93
CA PRO A 31 14.48 -35.18 42.91
C PRO A 31 15.22 -36.42 43.40
N SER A 32 14.57 -37.59 43.33
CA SER A 32 15.23 -38.86 43.65
C SER A 32 16.56 -38.91 42.90
N PRO A 33 17.67 -39.40 43.46
CA PRO A 33 18.93 -39.47 42.74
C PRO A 33 18.75 -40.10 41.35
N GLY A 34 18.96 -39.31 40.29
CA GLY A 34 18.72 -39.71 38.88
C GLY A 34 17.43 -39.20 38.23
N TYR A 35 16.54 -38.50 38.95
CA TYR A 35 15.37 -37.83 38.37
C TYR A 35 15.78 -36.46 37.81
N GLU A 36 15.60 -36.27 36.50
CA GLU A 36 15.88 -34.99 35.84
C GLU A 36 14.59 -34.16 35.74
N THR A 37 14.37 -33.23 36.67
CA THR A 37 13.20 -32.30 36.63
C THR A 37 13.22 -31.38 35.40
N ARG A 38 14.30 -31.39 34.61
CA ARG A 38 14.48 -30.54 33.43
C ARG A 38 13.47 -30.81 32.32
N TYR A 39 12.71 -31.90 32.40
CA TYR A 39 11.67 -32.27 31.44
C TYR A 39 10.26 -31.95 31.92
N ASP A 40 10.08 -31.47 33.14
CA ASP A 40 8.76 -31.26 33.72
C ASP A 40 8.09 -29.97 33.22
N VAL A 41 6.80 -30.10 32.84
CA VAL A 41 5.92 -28.97 32.52
C VAL A 41 4.89 -28.83 33.65
N PHE A 42 5.16 -27.92 34.57
CA PHE A 42 4.34 -27.65 35.76
C PHE A 42 3.22 -26.63 35.51
N GLY A 43 2.29 -26.96 34.61
CA GLY A 43 1.05 -26.19 34.43
C GLY A 43 1.24 -24.69 34.12
N GLY A 44 0.19 -23.90 34.35
CA GLY A 44 0.20 -22.45 34.17
C GLY A 44 -0.10 -21.71 35.47
N GLY A 45 0.51 -20.53 35.65
CA GLY A 45 0.46 -19.78 36.92
C GLY A 45 -0.95 -19.45 37.40
N ALA A 46 -1.88 -19.16 36.48
CA ALA A 46 -3.31 -19.03 36.77
C ALA A 46 -4.09 -20.31 36.44
N ILE A 47 -3.87 -20.86 35.24
CA ILE A 47 -4.71 -21.93 34.68
C ILE A 47 -3.84 -23.03 34.10
N GLN A 48 -4.11 -24.27 34.51
CA GLN A 48 -3.64 -25.49 33.86
C GLN A 48 -4.84 -26.17 33.22
N ASN A 49 -4.80 -26.33 31.89
CA ASN A 49 -5.84 -26.99 31.13
C ASN A 49 -5.36 -28.34 30.60
N SER A 50 -5.98 -29.41 31.06
CA SER A 50 -5.83 -30.79 30.58
C SER A 50 -7.17 -31.32 30.03
N GLY A 51 -8.07 -30.42 29.61
CA GLY A 51 -9.43 -30.73 29.16
C GLY A 51 -9.94 -29.74 28.11
N ASN A 52 -11.24 -29.43 28.14
CA ASN A 52 -11.87 -28.48 27.22
C ASN A 52 -12.20 -27.17 27.95
N LEU A 53 -11.63 -26.05 27.51
CA LEU A 53 -11.71 -24.75 28.16
C LEU A 53 -12.26 -23.66 27.21
N TYR A 54 -13.20 -22.86 27.70
CA TYR A 54 -13.63 -21.64 27.04
C TYR A 54 -13.48 -20.45 28.00
N LEU A 55 -12.66 -19.47 27.63
CA LEU A 55 -12.54 -18.20 28.34
C LEU A 55 -13.13 -17.08 27.48
N ALA A 56 -13.95 -16.22 28.08
CA ALA A 56 -14.41 -15.01 27.41
C ALA A 56 -14.26 -13.79 28.32
N ARG A 57 -13.81 -12.67 27.78
CA ARG A 57 -13.70 -11.38 28.50
C ARG A 57 -13.01 -11.52 29.86
N THR A 58 -11.90 -12.25 29.89
CA THR A 58 -11.20 -12.61 31.13
C THR A 58 -9.84 -11.94 31.21
N LEU A 59 -9.49 -11.42 32.38
CA LEU A 59 -8.19 -10.84 32.67
C LEU A 59 -7.29 -11.86 33.37
N ILE A 60 -6.09 -12.07 32.84
CA ILE A 60 -5.01 -12.88 33.40
C ILE A 60 -3.85 -11.93 33.65
N ASP A 61 -3.71 -11.42 34.89
CA ASP A 61 -2.80 -10.33 35.24
C ASP A 61 -1.82 -10.69 36.35
N GLY A 62 -0.52 -10.58 36.06
CA GLY A 62 0.51 -10.72 37.08
C GLY A 62 0.67 -12.13 37.63
N ASN A 63 0.22 -13.16 36.90
CA ASN A 63 0.37 -14.55 37.35
C ASN A 63 1.78 -15.05 37.05
N PHE A 64 2.24 -15.98 37.85
CA PHE A 64 3.64 -16.33 37.91
C PHE A 64 3.83 -17.84 38.01
N THR A 65 4.82 -18.36 37.29
CA THR A 65 5.21 -19.78 37.40
C THR A 65 6.71 -19.90 37.67
N GLU A 66 7.05 -20.67 38.70
CA GLU A 66 8.44 -20.96 39.11
C GLU A 66 8.88 -22.33 38.62
N LEU A 67 10.17 -22.45 38.28
CA LEU A 67 10.83 -23.73 38.00
C LEU A 67 10.05 -24.53 36.95
N ASN A 68 9.71 -23.90 35.83
CA ASN A 68 8.85 -24.54 34.84
C ASN A 68 9.24 -24.17 33.41
N LYS A 69 9.04 -25.12 32.50
CA LYS A 69 8.98 -24.95 31.05
C LYS A 69 7.64 -24.38 30.53
N GLY A 70 6.59 -24.34 31.35
CA GLY A 70 5.23 -23.90 31.00
C GLY A 70 4.91 -22.41 31.23
N GLY A 71 3.67 -22.03 30.89
CA GLY A 71 3.29 -20.63 30.67
C GLY A 71 2.92 -19.84 31.92
N GLY A 72 3.35 -18.58 32.01
CA GLY A 72 3.19 -17.76 33.21
C GLY A 72 1.75 -17.51 33.64
N GLY A 73 0.81 -17.46 32.69
CA GLY A 73 -0.63 -17.34 32.94
C GLY A 73 -1.38 -18.64 32.70
N LEU A 74 -1.30 -19.18 31.49
CA LEU A 74 -2.05 -20.37 31.07
C LEU A 74 -1.12 -21.43 30.48
N SER A 75 -1.36 -22.69 30.85
CA SER A 75 -0.78 -23.86 30.19
C SER A 75 -1.90 -24.72 29.62
N ASN A 76 -1.86 -24.95 28.32
CA ASN A 76 -2.77 -25.82 27.58
C ASN A 76 -2.03 -27.12 27.21
N GLU A 77 -2.35 -28.23 27.85
CA GLU A 77 -1.59 -29.47 27.74
C GLU A 77 -1.89 -30.25 26.45
N ALA A 78 -1.09 -31.29 26.18
CA ALA A 78 -1.35 -32.20 25.08
C ALA A 78 -2.76 -32.81 25.17
N ALA A 79 -3.41 -32.97 24.01
CA ALA A 79 -4.79 -33.43 23.86
C ALA A 79 -5.89 -32.56 24.52
N SER A 80 -5.55 -31.36 24.98
CA SER A 80 -6.52 -30.38 25.48
C SER A 80 -6.96 -29.39 24.40
N THR A 81 -8.12 -28.76 24.59
CA THR A 81 -8.64 -27.71 23.72
C THR A 81 -8.97 -26.46 24.53
N ALA A 82 -8.63 -25.28 24.00
CA ALA A 82 -8.92 -24.01 24.62
C ALA A 82 -9.36 -22.98 23.57
N THR A 83 -10.45 -22.26 23.84
CA THR A 83 -10.88 -21.09 23.05
C THR A 83 -10.99 -19.88 23.95
N LEU A 84 -10.25 -18.84 23.62
CA LEU A 84 -10.13 -17.61 24.39
C LEU A 84 -10.63 -16.44 23.54
N GLU A 85 -11.66 -15.75 24.00
CA GLU A 85 -12.28 -14.63 23.31
C GLU A 85 -12.19 -13.35 24.14
N GLU A 86 -11.63 -12.29 23.57
CA GLU A 86 -11.49 -10.98 24.22
C GLU A 86 -10.80 -11.04 25.59
N CYS A 87 -9.80 -11.92 25.71
CA CYS A 87 -9.04 -12.08 26.95
C CYS A 87 -7.81 -11.17 26.96
N VAL A 88 -7.38 -10.79 28.16
CA VAL A 88 -6.18 -9.97 28.38
C VAL A 88 -5.16 -10.77 29.18
N PHE A 89 -3.96 -10.92 28.63
CA PHE A 89 -2.80 -11.47 29.34
C PHE A 89 -1.80 -10.36 29.53
N THR A 90 -1.59 -9.94 30.78
CA THR A 90 -0.66 -8.86 31.10
C THR A 90 0.19 -9.17 32.31
N LYS A 91 1.47 -8.75 32.29
CA LYS A 91 2.39 -8.89 33.44
C LYS A 91 2.57 -10.32 33.94
N ASN A 92 2.16 -11.33 33.17
CA ASN A 92 2.39 -12.72 33.55
C ASN A 92 3.86 -13.05 33.33
N LYS A 93 4.38 -13.95 34.15
CA LYS A 93 5.80 -14.22 34.20
C LYS A 93 6.09 -15.71 34.35
N ALA A 94 6.99 -16.22 33.51
CA ALA A 94 7.59 -17.53 33.67
C ALA A 94 9.08 -17.35 33.96
N THR A 95 9.60 -18.00 35.01
CA THR A 95 11.04 -17.94 35.30
C THR A 95 11.61 -19.29 35.62
N ALA A 96 12.76 -19.62 35.00
CA ALA A 96 13.67 -20.57 35.57
C ALA A 96 14.36 -19.88 36.74
N LYS A 97 13.89 -20.13 37.97
CA LYS A 97 14.75 -19.86 39.12
C LYS A 97 15.89 -20.86 39.02
N GLY A 98 17.10 -20.38 38.74
CA GLY A 98 18.29 -21.05 39.28
C GLY A 98 18.08 -21.08 40.78
N SER A 99 17.68 -22.24 41.28
CA SER A 99 17.42 -22.54 42.69
C SER A 99 18.37 -21.75 43.59
N GLY A 100 17.87 -21.07 44.62
CA GLY A 100 18.72 -20.70 45.77
C GLY A 100 19.20 -21.93 46.56
N ASP A 101 19.18 -23.09 45.90
CA ASP A 101 19.20 -24.45 46.36
C ASP A 101 19.91 -25.26 45.24
N ASN A 102 21.11 -24.82 44.84
CA ASN A 102 22.24 -25.57 44.25
C ASN A 102 22.00 -26.78 43.30
N ASN A 103 20.84 -26.93 42.66
CA ASN A 103 20.45 -28.13 41.90
C ASN A 103 20.20 -27.88 40.40
N ASN A 104 20.36 -26.65 39.88
CA ASN A 104 20.43 -26.33 38.43
C ASN A 104 19.44 -27.08 37.52
N ALA A 105 18.23 -27.33 38.00
CA ALA A 105 17.44 -28.42 37.45
C ALA A 105 16.59 -28.01 36.22
N ILE A 106 16.41 -26.71 35.97
CA ILE A 106 15.71 -26.16 34.79
C ILE A 106 16.50 -24.95 34.30
N ASP A 107 17.01 -25.06 33.08
CA ASP A 107 17.91 -24.05 32.49
C ASP A 107 17.13 -22.79 32.06
N PHE A 108 15.89 -22.94 31.56
CA PHE A 108 15.12 -21.86 30.93
C PHE A 108 13.61 -22.01 31.08
N ALA A 109 12.89 -20.91 31.32
CA ALA A 109 11.42 -20.84 31.25
C ALA A 109 10.91 -20.24 29.93
N TRP A 110 9.70 -20.66 29.53
CA TRP A 110 9.13 -20.38 28.22
C TRP A 110 7.68 -19.90 28.34
N GLY A 111 7.24 -19.04 27.41
CA GLY A 111 5.83 -18.66 27.30
C GLY A 111 5.36 -17.76 28.44
N GLY A 112 5.84 -16.53 28.53
CA GLY A 112 5.56 -15.63 29.67
C GLY A 112 4.07 -15.46 29.98
N ALA A 113 3.22 -15.49 28.95
CA ALA A 113 1.77 -15.55 29.10
C ALA A 113 1.23 -16.98 28.99
N ILE A 114 1.58 -17.67 27.90
CA ILE A 114 0.90 -18.90 27.49
C ILE A 114 1.92 -19.95 27.05
N TYR A 115 1.72 -21.18 27.52
CA TYR A 115 2.29 -22.38 26.93
C TYR A 115 1.16 -23.20 26.29
N ASN A 116 1.36 -23.66 25.06
CA ASN A 116 0.42 -24.49 24.33
C ASN A 116 1.07 -25.76 23.80
N ALA A 117 0.50 -26.91 24.17
CA ALA A 117 0.75 -28.22 23.59
C ALA A 117 -0.52 -28.90 23.07
N GLY A 118 -1.67 -28.24 23.16
CA GLY A 118 -2.97 -28.68 22.66
C GLY A 118 -3.48 -27.82 21.51
N GLU A 119 -4.79 -27.79 21.31
CA GLU A 119 -5.43 -26.85 20.39
C GLU A 119 -5.81 -25.57 21.14
N LEU A 120 -5.33 -24.42 20.66
CA LEU A 120 -5.60 -23.12 21.26
C LEU A 120 -6.08 -22.12 20.19
N ASN A 121 -7.27 -21.58 20.40
CA ASN A 121 -7.85 -20.53 19.56
C ASN A 121 -7.90 -19.22 20.35
N LEU A 122 -7.19 -18.19 19.89
CA LEU A 122 -7.20 -16.84 20.46
C LEU A 122 -7.97 -15.91 19.52
N VAL A 123 -9.01 -15.24 20.02
CA VAL A 123 -9.86 -14.35 19.24
C VAL A 123 -9.98 -13.01 19.94
N ARG A 124 -9.52 -11.95 19.29
CA ARG A 124 -9.54 -10.57 19.84
C ARG A 124 -8.84 -10.43 21.19
N CYS A 125 -7.80 -11.22 21.44
CA CYS A 125 -7.06 -11.19 22.69
C CYS A 125 -5.97 -10.10 22.68
N SER A 126 -5.71 -9.52 23.86
CA SER A 126 -4.64 -8.56 24.10
C SER A 126 -3.56 -9.20 24.97
N ILE A 127 -2.40 -9.48 24.40
CA ILE A 127 -1.30 -10.17 25.08
C ILE A 127 -0.10 -9.23 25.12
N HIS A 128 0.15 -8.61 26.28
CA HIS A 128 1.19 -7.60 26.40
C HIS A 128 1.88 -7.55 27.75
N GLY A 129 3.12 -7.07 27.79
CA GLY A 129 3.83 -6.88 29.05
C GLY A 129 4.12 -8.18 29.81
N ASN A 130 4.11 -9.33 29.15
CA ASN A 130 4.47 -10.61 29.77
C ASN A 130 5.98 -10.88 29.63
N GLU A 131 6.54 -11.71 30.52
CA GLU A 131 7.97 -11.95 30.62
C GLU A 131 8.32 -13.44 30.74
N ALA A 132 9.32 -13.90 29.99
CA ALA A 132 9.95 -15.22 30.16
C ALA A 132 11.44 -15.18 29.83
N ASP A 133 12.15 -16.30 29.99
CA ASP A 133 13.54 -16.39 29.53
C ASP A 133 13.58 -16.51 27.99
N PHE A 134 12.70 -17.34 27.42
CA PHE A 134 12.41 -17.40 26.00
C PHE A 134 10.91 -17.28 25.73
N ALA A 135 10.51 -16.88 24.53
CA ALA A 135 9.10 -16.77 24.15
C ALA A 135 8.33 -15.86 25.14
N GLY A 136 8.67 -14.57 25.15
CA GLY A 136 8.16 -13.61 26.15
C GLY A 136 6.63 -13.57 26.28
N ALA A 137 5.90 -13.91 25.21
CA ALA A 137 4.45 -14.09 25.25
C ALA A 137 4.04 -15.57 25.20
N ILE A 138 4.27 -16.25 24.08
CA ILE A 138 3.66 -17.56 23.80
C ILE A 138 4.70 -18.57 23.34
N MET A 139 4.74 -19.73 24.00
CA MET A 139 5.43 -20.92 23.53
C MET A 139 4.40 -21.93 23.00
N ASN A 140 4.51 -22.31 21.73
CA ASN A 140 3.77 -23.41 21.13
C ASN A 140 4.71 -24.61 20.97
N HIS A 141 4.30 -25.78 21.45
CA HIS A 141 5.09 -27.02 21.49
C HIS A 141 4.22 -28.18 21.00
N LYS A 142 4.78 -29.18 20.35
CA LYS A 142 4.04 -30.28 19.72
C LYS A 142 3.19 -31.05 20.74
N PRO A 143 2.02 -31.56 20.32
CA PRO A 143 1.39 -31.41 18.99
C PRO A 143 0.61 -30.09 18.82
N GLY A 144 1.03 -29.03 19.50
CA GLY A 144 0.31 -27.78 19.66
C GLY A 144 -0.12 -27.12 18.35
N LYS A 145 -1.41 -26.78 18.29
CA LYS A 145 -2.03 -26.01 17.22
C LYS A 145 -2.50 -24.68 17.77
N LEU A 146 -1.89 -23.60 17.34
CA LEU A 146 -2.21 -22.25 17.79
C LEU A 146 -2.83 -21.44 16.66
N ASN A 147 -4.11 -21.08 16.79
CA ASN A 147 -4.78 -20.19 15.86
C ASN A 147 -5.05 -18.85 16.53
N ILE A 148 -4.64 -17.77 15.88
CA ILE A 148 -4.73 -16.41 16.40
C ILE A 148 -5.49 -15.54 15.41
N TYR A 149 -6.57 -14.93 15.88
CA TYR A 149 -7.50 -14.12 15.10
C TYR A 149 -7.66 -12.74 15.72
N ASN A 150 -7.51 -11.67 14.94
CA ASN A 150 -7.76 -10.28 15.39
C ASN A 150 -7.09 -9.93 16.73
N SER A 151 -5.92 -10.49 17.02
CA SER A 151 -5.29 -10.34 18.33
C SER A 151 -4.00 -9.55 18.24
N THR A 152 -3.67 -8.87 19.33
CA THR A 152 -2.44 -8.10 19.46
C THR A 152 -1.49 -8.81 20.44
N ILE A 153 -0.27 -9.09 20.00
CA ILE A 153 0.83 -9.64 20.82
C ILE A 153 1.99 -8.65 20.79
N THR A 154 2.13 -7.84 21.84
CA THR A 154 3.05 -6.70 21.80
C THR A 154 3.64 -6.34 23.15
N ASN A 155 4.81 -5.68 23.16
CA ASN A 155 5.52 -5.30 24.39
C ASN A 155 5.74 -6.47 25.37
N ASN A 156 5.87 -7.70 24.88
CA ASN A 156 6.31 -8.84 25.68
C ASN A 156 7.83 -8.93 25.65
N THR A 157 8.41 -9.46 26.72
CA THR A 157 9.87 -9.48 26.91
C THR A 157 10.37 -10.90 27.11
N ALA A 158 11.34 -11.32 26.31
CA ALA A 158 12.17 -12.47 26.62
C ALA A 158 13.51 -11.97 27.18
N LYS A 159 14.02 -12.55 28.27
CA LYS A 159 15.35 -12.18 28.78
C LYS A 159 16.47 -12.63 27.85
N ASN A 160 16.29 -13.77 27.18
CA ASN A 160 17.25 -14.33 26.26
C ASN A 160 16.82 -14.03 24.82
N GLN A 161 15.95 -14.86 24.23
CA GLN A 161 15.56 -14.75 22.82
C GLN A 161 14.05 -14.96 22.62
N HIS A 162 13.56 -14.47 21.48
CA HIS A 162 12.20 -14.58 20.97
C HIS A 162 11.19 -13.86 21.88
N GLY A 163 11.19 -12.53 21.87
CA GLY A 163 10.36 -11.73 22.78
C GLY A 163 8.86 -11.92 22.62
N GLY A 164 8.39 -12.29 21.44
CA GLY A 164 6.98 -12.52 21.15
C GLY A 164 6.60 -13.99 21.28
N LEU A 165 6.78 -14.72 20.18
CA LEU A 165 6.20 -16.03 19.97
C LEU A 165 7.24 -17.02 19.46
N VAL A 166 7.20 -18.25 19.97
CA VAL A 166 8.03 -19.38 19.52
C VAL A 166 7.13 -20.56 19.17
N ASN A 167 7.38 -21.16 18.02
CA ASN A 167 6.79 -22.40 17.56
C ASN A 167 7.84 -23.51 17.58
N GLU A 168 7.94 -24.22 18.69
CA GLU A 168 8.98 -25.21 18.92
C GLU A 168 10.38 -24.63 19.06
N HIS A 169 11.22 -25.29 19.87
CA HIS A 169 12.63 -24.93 19.99
C HIS A 169 13.46 -26.13 20.46
N PRO A 170 14.63 -26.42 19.87
CA PRO A 170 15.45 -27.58 20.25
C PRO A 170 15.95 -27.54 21.70
N SER A 171 16.17 -26.35 22.25
CA SER A 171 16.53 -26.18 23.68
C SER A 171 15.36 -26.44 24.63
N PHE A 172 14.12 -26.41 24.14
CA PHE A 172 12.95 -26.82 24.91
C PHE A 172 12.80 -28.34 24.89
N ASP A 173 12.80 -28.92 23.70
CA ASP A 173 12.71 -30.36 23.42
C ASP A 173 13.66 -30.70 22.26
N PRO A 174 14.65 -31.59 22.44
CA PRO A 174 15.59 -31.94 21.38
C PRO A 174 14.93 -32.65 20.18
N ASN A 175 13.70 -33.16 20.35
CA ASN A 175 12.89 -33.74 19.29
C ASN A 175 11.84 -32.74 18.75
N SER A 176 12.07 -31.43 18.90
CA SER A 176 11.16 -30.35 18.49
C SER A 176 10.64 -30.54 17.06
N GLY A 177 9.32 -30.49 16.87
CA GLY A 177 8.69 -30.58 15.55
C GLY A 177 7.22 -31.06 15.59
N GLY A 178 6.41 -30.59 14.65
CA GLY A 178 4.99 -30.93 14.50
C GLY A 178 4.00 -29.96 15.14
N ALA A 179 4.46 -28.80 15.61
CA ALA A 179 3.60 -27.74 16.12
C ALA A 179 3.27 -26.73 15.00
N GLU A 180 2.04 -26.22 14.98
CA GLU A 180 1.54 -25.36 13.89
C GLU A 180 0.95 -24.04 14.43
N ILE A 181 1.12 -22.96 13.67
CA ILE A 181 0.55 -21.64 13.99
C ILE A 181 -0.17 -21.04 12.80
N ARG A 182 -1.39 -20.55 13.02
CA ARG A 182 -2.13 -19.72 12.04
C ARG A 182 -2.32 -18.32 12.58
N LEU A 183 -1.82 -17.32 11.87
CA LEU A 183 -1.93 -15.92 12.20
C LEU A 183 -2.84 -15.23 11.19
N VAL A 184 -4.04 -14.83 11.64
CA VAL A 184 -5.08 -14.26 10.80
C VAL A 184 -5.48 -12.91 11.36
N HIS A 185 -5.20 -11.83 10.63
CA HIS A 185 -5.42 -10.45 11.12
C HIS A 185 -4.77 -10.22 12.50
N THR A 186 -3.56 -10.71 12.67
CA THR A 186 -2.84 -10.63 13.95
C THR A 186 -1.76 -9.58 13.87
N THR A 187 -1.59 -8.80 14.93
CA THR A 187 -0.45 -7.88 15.07
C THR A 187 0.53 -8.44 16.09
N ILE A 188 1.70 -8.89 15.64
CA ILE A 188 2.84 -9.20 16.49
C ILE A 188 3.84 -8.07 16.33
N GLY A 189 4.11 -7.28 17.37
CA GLY A 189 5.06 -6.18 17.21
C GLY A 189 5.55 -5.58 18.51
N LYS A 190 6.66 -4.83 18.46
CA LYS A 190 7.29 -4.23 19.65
C LYS A 190 7.55 -5.20 20.81
N ASN A 191 7.66 -6.49 20.53
CA ASN A 191 8.17 -7.44 21.52
C ASN A 191 9.69 -7.25 21.61
N ASN A 192 10.30 -7.61 22.72
CA ASN A 192 11.72 -7.40 22.95
C ASN A 192 12.40 -8.67 23.45
N ALA A 193 13.63 -8.88 22.99
CA ALA A 193 14.52 -9.89 23.53
C ALA A 193 15.72 -9.20 24.20
N GLY A 194 16.17 -9.72 25.33
CA GLY A 194 17.34 -9.21 26.05
C GLY A 194 18.69 -9.61 25.43
N SER A 195 18.68 -10.50 24.43
CA SER A 195 19.86 -10.77 23.59
C SER A 195 20.32 -9.52 22.85
N ALA A 196 21.64 -9.29 22.83
CA ALA A 196 22.26 -8.25 22.01
C ALA A 196 22.23 -8.56 20.50
N ASP A 197 21.79 -9.76 20.12
CA ASP A 197 21.62 -10.16 18.73
C ASP A 197 20.39 -9.46 18.11
N PRO A 198 20.53 -8.74 16.98
CA PRO A 198 19.39 -8.17 16.25
C PRO A 198 18.37 -9.22 15.76
N LEU A 199 18.76 -10.50 15.65
CA LEU A 199 17.86 -11.62 15.41
C LEU A 199 17.25 -12.19 16.70
N GLY A 200 17.67 -11.67 17.86
CA GLY A 200 17.22 -12.14 19.16
C GLY A 200 15.71 -12.09 19.36
N ASN A 201 14.96 -11.30 18.58
CA ASN A 201 13.51 -11.17 18.70
C ASN A 201 12.70 -11.84 17.57
N LEU A 202 13.31 -12.78 16.83
CA LEU A 202 12.65 -13.52 15.76
C LEU A 202 11.31 -14.14 16.21
N LEU A 203 10.33 -14.12 15.30
CA LEU A 203 9.27 -15.12 15.30
C LEU A 203 9.92 -16.46 14.91
N TYR A 204 10.16 -17.30 15.91
CA TYR A 204 10.93 -18.53 15.72
C TYR A 204 10.03 -19.74 15.50
N ALA A 205 10.43 -20.62 14.59
CA ALA A 205 9.90 -21.95 14.38
C ALA A 205 11.00 -23.00 14.15
N SER A 206 10.89 -24.19 14.75
CA SER A 206 11.82 -25.28 14.44
C SER A 206 11.59 -25.87 13.05
N ASP A 207 10.33 -26.00 12.64
CA ASP A 207 9.94 -26.63 11.38
C ASP A 207 9.75 -25.61 10.26
N PHE A 208 10.23 -25.97 9.07
CA PHE A 208 9.83 -25.30 7.83
C PHE A 208 8.32 -25.40 7.67
N LYS A 209 7.71 -24.34 7.16
CA LYS A 209 6.32 -24.37 6.69
C LYS A 209 5.31 -24.74 7.79
N SER A 210 5.61 -24.35 9.03
CA SER A 210 4.79 -24.59 10.23
C SER A 210 4.00 -23.37 10.72
N ILE A 211 4.20 -22.21 10.10
CA ILE A 211 3.46 -20.97 10.36
C ILE A 211 2.74 -20.55 9.09
N TRP A 212 1.47 -20.16 9.22
CA TRP A 212 0.64 -19.59 8.17
C TRP A 212 0.33 -18.13 8.49
N PHE A 213 0.70 -17.24 7.57
CA PHE A 213 0.39 -15.82 7.66
C PHE A 213 -0.82 -15.46 6.79
N THR A 214 -1.72 -14.65 7.33
CA THR A 214 -2.90 -14.17 6.61
C THR A 214 -3.26 -12.78 7.09
N ASN A 215 -3.20 -11.80 6.19
CA ASN A 215 -3.54 -10.41 6.48
C ASN A 215 -2.98 -9.90 7.82
N SER A 216 -1.75 -10.25 8.17
CA SER A 216 -1.18 -10.03 9.51
C SER A 216 0.01 -9.08 9.48
N ILE A 217 0.25 -8.41 10.60
CA ILE A 217 1.43 -7.56 10.78
C ILE A 217 2.42 -8.29 11.69
N ILE A 218 3.64 -8.47 11.21
CA ILE A 218 4.75 -9.07 11.93
C ILE A 218 5.90 -8.07 11.98
N ASP A 219 5.99 -7.33 13.08
CA ASP A 219 7.07 -6.38 13.34
C ASP A 219 8.27 -7.07 13.99
N THR A 220 8.80 -8.07 13.27
CA THR A 220 10.06 -8.75 13.51
C THR A 220 10.42 -9.58 12.26
N ALA A 221 11.58 -10.25 12.29
CA ALA A 221 11.95 -11.26 11.31
C ALA A 221 11.32 -12.62 11.65
N CYS A 222 11.25 -13.54 10.69
CA CYS A 222 10.98 -14.95 10.95
C CYS A 222 12.18 -15.81 10.53
N ASN A 223 12.35 -16.98 11.14
CA ASN A 223 13.35 -17.94 10.70
C ASN A 223 12.72 -18.96 9.73
N GLN A 224 13.52 -19.47 8.79
CA GLN A 224 13.05 -20.42 7.77
C GLN A 224 11.98 -19.87 6.81
N ILE A 225 11.48 -20.77 5.97
CA ILE A 225 10.42 -20.52 4.99
C ILE A 225 9.09 -20.97 5.60
N HIS A 226 8.07 -20.13 5.50
CA HIS A 226 6.73 -20.36 6.04
C HIS A 226 5.64 -20.22 5.00
N TYR A 227 4.41 -20.58 5.35
CA TYR A 227 3.29 -20.46 4.44
C TYR A 227 2.61 -19.10 4.54
N SER A 228 2.09 -18.67 3.39
CA SER A 228 1.30 -17.46 3.25
C SER A 228 -0.01 -17.74 2.55
N LEU A 229 -1.06 -17.12 3.09
CA LEU A 229 -2.36 -16.93 2.46
C LEU A 229 -2.53 -15.49 1.93
N GLY A 230 -1.46 -14.71 1.93
CA GLY A 230 -1.39 -13.37 1.37
C GLY A 230 -1.67 -12.23 2.35
N HIS A 231 -1.42 -11.02 1.85
CA HIS A 231 -1.75 -9.74 2.49
C HIS A 231 -1.06 -9.50 3.85
N SER A 232 -0.01 -10.23 4.21
CA SER A 232 0.73 -9.97 5.44
C SER A 232 1.90 -9.02 5.20
N VAL A 233 2.33 -8.33 6.25
CA VAL A 233 3.42 -7.35 6.21
C VAL A 233 4.45 -7.64 7.29
N PHE A 234 5.72 -7.58 6.90
CA PHE A 234 6.86 -7.87 7.77
C PHE A 234 7.82 -6.67 7.85
N THR A 235 8.29 -6.31 9.05
CA THR A 235 9.38 -5.31 9.19
C THR A 235 10.77 -5.92 9.10
N GLY A 236 10.90 -7.21 9.46
CA GLY A 236 12.12 -7.97 9.31
C GLY A 236 12.07 -8.93 8.11
N PRO A 237 13.22 -9.50 7.72
CA PRO A 237 13.24 -10.58 6.74
C PRO A 237 12.37 -11.75 7.17
N CYS A 238 11.47 -12.17 6.30
CA CYS A 238 10.70 -13.38 6.45
C CYS A 238 10.42 -13.95 5.06
N VAL A 239 10.72 -15.22 4.84
CA VAL A 239 10.52 -15.85 3.54
C VAL A 239 9.23 -16.66 3.61
N THR A 240 8.32 -16.40 2.68
CA THR A 240 7.02 -17.06 2.62
C THR A 240 6.79 -17.70 1.26
N GLU A 241 6.14 -18.86 1.25
CA GLU A 241 5.63 -19.54 0.06
C GLU A 241 4.10 -19.59 0.13
N PRO A 242 3.40 -19.58 -1.02
CA PRO A 242 1.96 -19.83 -1.05
C PRO A 242 1.62 -21.18 -0.41
N ASP A 243 0.57 -21.24 0.41
CA ASP A 243 0.05 -22.52 0.91
C ASP A 243 -0.49 -23.35 -0.27
N PRO A 244 0.00 -24.58 -0.48
CA PRO A 244 -0.38 -25.43 -1.62
C PRO A 244 -1.87 -25.84 -1.62
N ASN A 245 -2.57 -25.64 -0.51
CA ASN A 245 -3.99 -25.99 -0.39
C ASN A 245 -4.94 -24.84 -0.76
N ILE A 246 -4.41 -23.67 -1.12
CA ILE A 246 -5.22 -22.55 -1.61
C ILE A 246 -5.44 -22.72 -3.11
N ASP A 247 -6.64 -22.40 -3.59
CA ASP A 247 -6.89 -22.24 -5.02
C ASP A 247 -5.95 -21.16 -5.59
N PRO A 248 -5.06 -21.47 -6.55
CA PRO A 248 -4.15 -20.49 -7.14
C PRO A 248 -4.88 -19.34 -7.86
N ASN A 249 -6.18 -19.47 -8.14
CA ASN A 249 -7.02 -18.39 -8.67
C ASN A 249 -7.55 -17.43 -7.59
N LEU A 250 -7.40 -17.76 -6.31
CA LEU A 250 -7.62 -16.87 -5.16
C LEU A 250 -6.36 -16.06 -4.80
N GLU A 251 -5.23 -16.24 -5.51
CA GLU A 251 -4.03 -15.44 -5.31
C GLU A 251 -4.27 -13.97 -5.69
N SER A 252 -4.60 -13.14 -4.71
CA SER A 252 -4.48 -11.69 -4.80
C SER A 252 -3.33 -11.23 -3.93
N SER A 253 -2.30 -10.63 -4.56
CA SER A 253 -1.13 -9.99 -3.91
C SER A 253 -0.37 -10.83 -2.88
N GLY A 254 0.82 -11.31 -3.28
CA GLY A 254 1.78 -11.93 -2.36
C GLY A 254 2.10 -11.05 -1.15
N ASP A 255 2.57 -11.68 -0.08
CA ASP A 255 2.99 -10.98 1.14
C ASP A 255 4.01 -9.88 0.86
N ILE A 256 3.89 -8.79 1.61
CA ILE A 256 4.85 -7.70 1.56
C ILE A 256 6.00 -8.07 2.50
N THR A 257 6.97 -8.80 1.96
CA THR A 257 8.22 -9.13 2.63
C THR A 257 9.33 -8.19 2.14
N ASN A 258 10.11 -7.66 3.08
CA ASN A 258 11.42 -7.03 2.84
C ASN A 258 11.45 -5.73 2.00
N THR A 259 11.29 -4.58 2.67
CA THR A 259 12.10 -3.40 2.33
C THR A 259 12.69 -2.82 3.62
N THR A 260 14.01 -2.72 3.68
CA THR A 260 14.86 -2.28 4.82
C THR A 260 14.61 -0.84 5.31
N GLN A 261 13.47 -0.23 4.99
CA GLN A 261 13.13 1.16 5.31
C GLN A 261 11.65 1.41 5.65
N THR A 262 10.79 0.38 5.77
CA THR A 262 9.35 0.63 5.97
C THR A 262 8.97 0.75 7.43
N GLN A 263 8.67 1.98 7.87
CA GLN A 263 7.90 2.18 9.10
C GLN A 263 6.46 1.72 8.87
N LEU A 264 6.03 0.66 9.56
CA LEU A 264 4.61 0.26 9.61
C LEU A 264 3.74 1.27 10.36
N GLY A 265 4.33 2.28 11.00
CA GLY A 265 3.59 3.23 11.81
C GLY A 265 2.87 2.57 12.98
N LEU A 266 3.45 1.51 13.57
CA LEU A 266 2.89 0.92 14.79
C LEU A 266 2.94 1.96 15.92
N GLN A 267 1.77 2.43 16.35
CA GLN A 267 1.64 3.46 17.40
C GLN A 267 2.00 2.91 18.78
N SER A 268 2.02 3.70 19.84
CA SER A 268 2.11 3.12 21.18
C SER A 268 0.85 2.33 21.51
N LEU A 269 0.98 1.30 22.36
CA LEU A 269 -0.18 0.60 22.90
C LEU A 269 -1.19 1.59 23.48
N SER A 270 -2.44 1.45 23.09
CA SER A 270 -3.54 2.29 23.54
C SER A 270 -4.68 1.44 24.08
N SER A 271 -5.57 2.03 24.87
CA SER A 271 -6.77 1.32 25.33
C SER A 271 -7.67 0.97 24.14
N GLY A 272 -8.16 -0.28 24.11
CA GLY A 272 -9.19 -0.71 23.17
C GLY A 272 -10.60 -0.50 23.71
N SER A 273 -11.59 -1.07 23.02
CA SER A 273 -13.02 -0.90 23.29
C SER A 273 -13.63 -1.93 24.25
N SER A 274 -12.91 -3.02 24.57
CA SER A 274 -13.43 -4.06 25.46
C SER A 274 -13.58 -3.58 26.91
N SER A 275 -14.52 -4.17 27.64
CA SER A 275 -14.75 -3.92 29.06
C SER A 275 -13.71 -4.56 29.99
N VAL A 276 -12.88 -5.48 29.47
CA VAL A 276 -11.84 -6.14 30.27
C VAL A 276 -10.75 -5.14 30.64
N PRO A 277 -10.34 -5.04 31.93
CA PRO A 277 -9.28 -4.12 32.32
C PRO A 277 -7.97 -4.42 31.59
N ASN A 278 -7.21 -3.38 31.27
CA ASN A 278 -5.97 -3.48 30.49
C ASN A 278 -6.12 -4.10 29.09
N PHE A 279 -7.32 -4.10 28.52
CA PHE A 279 -7.47 -4.43 27.10
C PHE A 279 -6.80 -3.36 26.24
N LYS A 280 -5.70 -3.75 25.59
CA LYS A 280 -4.87 -2.87 24.78
C LYS A 280 -4.85 -3.30 23.31
N VAL A 281 -4.75 -2.31 22.44
CA VAL A 281 -4.67 -2.49 21.00
C VAL A 281 -3.44 -1.78 20.44
N GLN A 282 -2.88 -2.39 19.41
CA GLN A 282 -1.71 -1.88 18.70
C GLN A 282 -2.16 -1.25 17.38
N LYS A 283 -2.49 0.04 17.43
CA LYS A 283 -2.94 0.80 16.25
C LYS A 283 -1.82 0.98 15.24
N ILE A 284 -2.20 1.17 13.99
CA ILE A 284 -1.32 1.57 12.89
C ILE A 284 -1.67 2.98 12.43
N ASP A 285 -0.68 3.70 11.91
CA ASP A 285 -0.91 5.00 11.28
C ASP A 285 -1.73 4.83 10.00
N GLY A 286 -2.69 5.73 9.72
CA GLY A 286 -3.59 5.62 8.55
C GLY A 286 -2.93 5.76 7.18
N GLY A 287 -1.62 5.93 7.12
CA GLY A 287 -0.86 5.79 5.90
C GLY A 287 0.30 4.81 6.07
N SER A 288 0.07 3.76 6.85
CA SER A 288 0.90 2.57 6.90
C SER A 288 0.78 1.81 5.58
N ILE A 289 1.80 1.01 5.26
CA ILE A 289 1.71 0.05 4.17
C ILE A 289 0.81 -1.14 4.51
N ALA A 290 0.43 -1.31 5.77
CA ALA A 290 -0.53 -2.31 6.20
C ALA A 290 -1.99 -1.86 6.00
N THR A 291 -2.22 -0.60 5.63
CA THR A 291 -3.56 -0.07 5.39
C THR A 291 -4.11 -0.52 4.03
N ASP A 292 -5.36 -1.00 4.01
CA ASP A 292 -6.13 -1.43 2.84
C ASP A 292 -5.47 -2.53 1.98
N ILE A 293 -4.62 -3.38 2.56
CA ILE A 293 -3.97 -4.46 1.80
C ILE A 293 -4.77 -5.76 1.76
N GLY A 294 -5.59 -6.03 2.78
CA GLY A 294 -6.46 -7.21 2.83
C GLY A 294 -7.67 -7.08 1.90
N ARG A 295 -8.27 -8.21 1.52
CA ARG A 295 -9.46 -8.28 0.65
C ARG A 295 -10.56 -9.16 1.23
N ASP A 296 -11.78 -9.00 0.71
CA ASP A 296 -12.92 -9.90 0.98
C ASP A 296 -12.76 -11.24 0.24
N ASP A 297 -11.91 -12.10 0.77
CA ASP A 297 -11.84 -13.51 0.41
C ASP A 297 -12.11 -14.41 1.65
N ALA A 298 -12.05 -15.73 1.46
CA ALA A 298 -12.31 -16.71 2.53
C ALA A 298 -11.34 -16.61 3.72
N TRP A 299 -10.20 -15.95 3.52
CA TRP A 299 -9.06 -15.88 4.44
C TRP A 299 -8.77 -14.43 4.90
N GLY A 300 -9.31 -13.43 4.19
CA GLY A 300 -9.17 -12.00 4.44
C GLY A 300 -10.30 -11.45 5.32
N CYS A 301 -10.87 -10.31 4.94
CA CYS A 301 -11.78 -9.54 5.80
C CYS A 301 -13.07 -10.29 6.16
N SER A 302 -13.49 -11.23 5.30
CA SER A 302 -14.72 -12.00 5.42
C SER A 302 -14.55 -13.37 6.11
N HIS A 303 -13.35 -13.69 6.61
CA HIS A 303 -13.11 -14.94 7.33
C HIS A 303 -14.09 -15.10 8.53
N PRO A 304 -14.68 -16.28 8.81
CA PRO A 304 -15.76 -16.42 9.80
C PRO A 304 -15.41 -15.98 11.23
N LYS A 305 -14.15 -16.12 11.63
CA LYS A 305 -13.65 -15.65 12.94
C LYS A 305 -13.34 -14.14 12.98
N ILE A 306 -13.17 -13.51 11.82
CA ILE A 306 -12.94 -12.07 11.68
C ILE A 306 -14.27 -11.34 11.54
N ASN A 307 -15.18 -11.88 10.73
CA ASN A 307 -16.54 -11.38 10.51
C ASN A 307 -16.56 -9.86 10.23
N ARG A 308 -15.61 -9.39 9.41
CA ARG A 308 -15.42 -7.97 9.06
C ARG A 308 -15.34 -7.03 10.25
N LYS A 309 -14.80 -7.52 11.36
CA LYS A 309 -14.55 -6.72 12.54
C LYS A 309 -13.10 -6.80 12.93
N ASP A 310 -12.59 -5.74 13.50
CA ASP A 310 -11.25 -5.71 14.06
C ASP A 310 -11.25 -6.14 15.54
N GLN A 311 -10.12 -6.02 16.22
CA GLN A 311 -10.00 -6.35 17.64
C GLN A 311 -10.92 -5.52 18.54
N ASN A 312 -11.23 -4.28 18.17
CA ASN A 312 -12.17 -3.41 18.87
C ASN A 312 -13.63 -3.66 18.48
N GLN A 313 -13.90 -4.65 17.63
CA GLN A 313 -15.21 -4.89 17.02
C GLN A 313 -15.64 -3.78 16.05
N ASP A 314 -14.73 -2.88 15.69
CA ASP A 314 -14.98 -1.84 14.69
C ASP A 314 -15.05 -2.49 13.31
N ALA A 315 -15.88 -1.93 12.42
CA ALA A 315 -16.09 -2.49 11.10
C ALA A 315 -14.82 -2.35 10.23
N ARG A 316 -14.43 -3.45 9.58
CA ARG A 316 -13.34 -3.48 8.59
C ARG A 316 -13.87 -3.18 7.19
N GLY A 317 -13.20 -2.27 6.49
CA GLY A 317 -13.53 -1.88 5.12
C GLY A 317 -14.78 -1.01 5.01
N ALA A 318 -14.95 -0.02 5.90
CA ALA A 318 -16.05 0.94 5.81
C ALA A 318 -16.01 1.68 4.45
N GLY A 319 -16.79 1.19 3.49
CA GLY A 319 -16.88 1.73 2.12
C GLY A 319 -16.35 0.83 0.99
N GLY A 320 -15.95 -0.43 1.26
CA GLY A 320 -15.44 -1.32 0.19
C GLY A 320 -15.14 -2.76 0.62
N THR A 321 -14.35 -3.47 -0.18
CA THR A 321 -13.95 -4.87 0.05
C THR A 321 -12.55 -5.03 0.63
N LEU A 322 -11.89 -3.92 0.98
CA LEU A 322 -10.53 -3.91 1.50
C LEU A 322 -10.53 -3.75 3.01
N CYS A 323 -9.49 -4.26 3.67
CA CYS A 323 -9.26 -4.03 5.09
C CYS A 323 -7.76 -3.98 5.40
N ASP A 324 -7.42 -3.51 6.59
CA ASP A 324 -6.05 -3.39 7.02
C ASP A 324 -5.50 -4.73 7.48
N ALA A 325 -4.20 -4.93 7.26
CA ALA A 325 -3.49 -6.04 7.88
C ALA A 325 -3.31 -5.80 9.39
N GLY A 326 -3.19 -6.90 10.11
CA GLY A 326 -3.09 -6.89 11.56
C GLY A 326 -4.44 -6.77 12.25
N ALA A 327 -4.40 -6.57 13.57
CA ALA A 327 -5.56 -6.71 14.45
C ALA A 327 -6.51 -5.50 14.45
N ILE A 328 -6.11 -4.36 13.90
CA ILE A 328 -6.85 -3.09 13.97
C ILE A 328 -7.03 -2.50 12.58
N GLU A 329 -8.22 -1.95 12.34
CA GLU A 329 -8.49 -1.11 11.18
C GLU A 329 -8.08 0.34 11.48
N ALA A 330 -7.16 0.90 10.69
CA ALA A 330 -6.89 2.33 10.67
C ALA A 330 -7.84 3.04 9.68
N GLY A 331 -8.16 4.30 9.96
CA GLY A 331 -8.99 5.10 9.07
C GLY A 331 -8.33 5.24 7.68
N SER A 332 -9.05 4.86 6.63
CA SER A 332 -8.56 4.78 5.26
C SER A 332 -8.16 6.14 4.68
N LEU A 333 -6.96 6.23 4.11
CA LEU A 333 -6.51 7.35 3.25
C LEU A 333 -6.38 6.85 1.81
N PRO A 334 -7.13 7.38 0.83
CA PRO A 334 -7.07 6.88 -0.54
C PRO A 334 -5.73 7.19 -1.23
N PRO A 335 -5.31 6.38 -2.22
CA PRO A 335 -4.17 6.72 -3.08
C PRO A 335 -4.38 8.05 -3.78
N GLN A 336 -3.29 8.80 -3.94
CA GLN A 336 -3.32 10.08 -4.65
C GLN A 336 -2.26 10.12 -5.74
N PHE A 337 -2.71 10.13 -6.99
CA PHE A 337 -1.84 10.24 -8.15
C PHE A 337 -1.23 11.64 -8.27
N SER A 338 0.07 11.68 -8.56
CA SER A 338 0.77 12.86 -9.08
C SER A 338 1.83 12.42 -10.11
N SER A 339 2.30 13.35 -10.95
CA SER A 339 3.38 13.08 -11.92
C SER A 339 4.28 14.28 -12.16
N ASN A 340 5.52 14.01 -12.56
CA ASN A 340 6.48 15.01 -13.03
C ASN A 340 7.21 14.50 -14.29
N PRO A 341 7.08 15.17 -15.46
CA PRO A 341 6.21 16.32 -15.71
C PRO A 341 4.72 16.05 -15.44
N GLY A 342 3.95 17.10 -15.17
CA GLY A 342 2.50 16.99 -14.96
C GLY A 342 1.75 16.61 -16.25
N PRO A 343 0.47 16.20 -16.17
CA PRO A 343 -0.36 15.93 -17.34
C PRO A 343 -0.46 17.14 -18.27
N GLY A 344 -0.32 16.92 -19.58
CA GLY A 344 -0.29 17.97 -20.58
C GLY A 344 0.76 17.74 -21.67
N LEU A 345 1.23 18.84 -22.27
CA LEU A 345 2.27 18.80 -23.30
C LEU A 345 3.64 18.48 -22.68
N ILE A 346 4.26 17.41 -23.15
CA ILE A 346 5.64 17.04 -22.83
C ILE A 346 6.48 17.17 -24.09
N GLU A 347 7.48 18.04 -24.05
CA GLU A 347 8.38 18.30 -25.18
C GLU A 347 9.70 17.56 -24.98
N PHE A 348 10.09 16.73 -25.95
CA PHE A 348 11.40 16.11 -25.96
C PHE A 348 12.50 17.14 -26.24
N PRO A 349 13.75 16.88 -25.80
CA PRO A 349 14.91 17.55 -26.35
C PRO A 349 14.95 17.40 -27.88
N ILE A 350 15.29 18.46 -28.59
CA ILE A 350 15.33 18.48 -30.06
C ILE A 350 16.39 17.50 -30.57
N VAL A 351 16.03 16.64 -31.52
CA VAL A 351 16.96 15.72 -32.19
C VAL A 351 17.53 16.39 -33.44
N ASN A 352 18.81 16.71 -33.43
CA ASN A 352 19.47 17.36 -34.56
C ASN A 352 20.00 16.33 -35.57
N LEU A 353 19.16 16.02 -36.55
CA LEU A 353 19.46 15.06 -37.62
C LEU A 353 20.65 15.52 -38.48
N ALA A 354 20.85 16.83 -38.62
CA ALA A 354 21.99 17.38 -39.35
C ALA A 354 23.34 17.23 -38.61
N GLN A 355 23.32 16.93 -37.31
CA GLN A 355 24.50 16.64 -36.50
C GLN A 355 24.66 15.14 -36.19
N GLY A 356 23.88 14.27 -36.85
CA GLY A 356 23.95 12.82 -36.66
C GLY A 356 23.29 12.30 -35.39
N GLN A 357 22.51 13.14 -34.67
CA GLN A 357 21.68 12.64 -33.57
C GLN A 357 20.52 11.82 -34.13
N SER A 358 20.28 10.64 -33.56
CA SER A 358 19.18 9.75 -33.97
C SER A 358 18.00 9.75 -33.00
N GLU A 359 18.22 10.12 -31.73
CA GLU A 359 17.18 10.05 -30.70
C GLU A 359 17.39 11.04 -29.53
N SER A 360 16.33 11.24 -28.75
CA SER A 360 16.34 11.87 -27.42
C SER A 360 15.37 11.16 -26.48
N LYS A 361 15.54 11.32 -25.17
CA LYS A 361 14.71 10.67 -24.14
C LYS A 361 14.18 11.66 -23.12
N ILE A 362 13.08 11.29 -22.47
CA ILE A 362 12.52 12.01 -21.33
C ILE A 362 11.94 11.01 -20.32
N ASP A 363 12.07 11.33 -19.04
CA ASP A 363 11.46 10.57 -17.97
C ASP A 363 10.17 11.25 -17.50
N LEU A 364 9.12 10.45 -17.35
CA LEU A 364 7.89 10.79 -16.67
C LEU A 364 7.85 10.01 -15.36
N THR A 365 8.07 10.70 -14.24
CA THR A 365 7.96 10.11 -12.90
C THR A 365 6.51 10.16 -12.44
N LEU A 366 5.96 9.03 -12.02
CA LEU A 366 4.65 8.92 -11.38
C LEU A 366 4.85 8.76 -9.87
N PHE A 367 3.95 9.33 -9.08
CA PHE A 367 3.98 9.30 -7.61
C PHE A 367 2.62 8.87 -7.07
N ASN A 368 2.62 8.09 -5.99
CA ASN A 368 1.46 7.99 -5.09
C ASN A 368 1.72 8.83 -3.83
N LEU A 369 1.13 10.01 -3.76
CA LEU A 369 1.25 10.94 -2.62
C LEU A 369 0.17 10.70 -1.53
N GLY A 370 -0.71 9.71 -1.71
CA GLY A 370 -1.82 9.38 -0.80
C GLY A 370 -1.53 8.16 0.08
N GLY A 371 -2.56 7.45 0.53
CA GLY A 371 -2.44 6.16 1.22
C GLY A 371 -2.61 4.96 0.28
N GLY A 372 -2.55 3.74 0.80
CA GLY A 372 -2.82 2.50 0.05
C GLY A 372 -1.96 2.27 -1.22
N VAL A 373 -2.44 1.36 -2.07
CA VAL A 373 -1.84 1.02 -3.37
C VAL A 373 -2.56 1.74 -4.50
N MET A 374 -1.79 2.39 -5.37
CA MET A 374 -2.26 2.94 -6.63
C MET A 374 -1.83 2.03 -7.78
N SER A 375 -2.76 1.45 -8.54
CA SER A 375 -2.42 0.85 -9.83
C SER A 375 -2.31 1.92 -10.90
N PHE A 376 -1.46 1.72 -11.90
CA PHE A 376 -1.42 2.53 -13.11
C PHE A 376 -1.35 1.64 -14.36
N LEU A 377 -1.95 2.11 -15.44
CA LEU A 377 -1.92 1.51 -16.77
C LEU A 377 -1.68 2.61 -17.82
N VAL A 378 -0.65 2.45 -18.62
CA VAL A 378 -0.25 3.32 -19.72
C VAL A 378 -0.96 2.85 -20.99
N MET A 379 -1.86 3.69 -21.49
CA MET A 379 -2.65 3.44 -22.70
C MET A 379 -2.11 4.29 -23.85
N ASP A 380 -1.85 3.65 -24.99
CA ASP A 380 -1.51 4.35 -26.23
C ASP A 380 -2.79 4.82 -26.92
N GLU A 381 -2.98 6.14 -26.99
CA GLU A 381 -4.14 6.77 -27.63
C GLU A 381 -3.86 7.10 -29.10
N GLY A 382 -2.70 6.68 -29.63
CA GLY A 382 -2.29 6.84 -31.01
C GLY A 382 -1.38 8.05 -31.29
N GLY A 383 -0.81 8.05 -32.49
CA GLY A 383 0.12 9.08 -32.96
C GLY A 383 1.27 8.49 -33.77
N SER A 384 2.39 9.20 -33.81
CA SER A 384 3.58 8.84 -34.58
C SER A 384 4.36 7.70 -33.94
N SER A 385 4.90 6.77 -34.75
CA SER A 385 5.87 5.74 -34.36
C SER A 385 7.24 6.30 -33.94
N ALA A 386 7.48 7.60 -34.15
CA ALA A 386 8.69 8.29 -33.69
C ALA A 386 8.80 8.38 -32.15
N ILE A 387 7.72 8.14 -31.40
CA ILE A 387 7.71 8.18 -29.93
C ILE A 387 7.39 6.78 -29.41
N LEU A 388 8.23 6.25 -28.51
CA LEU A 388 8.06 4.90 -27.95
C LEU A 388 8.19 4.96 -26.42
N ASN A 389 7.36 4.18 -25.72
CA ASN A 389 7.56 3.90 -24.30
C ASN A 389 8.62 2.77 -24.18
N GLU A 390 9.69 3.01 -23.43
CA GLU A 390 10.75 2.03 -23.18
C GLU A 390 10.69 1.42 -21.76
N SER A 391 9.65 1.74 -20.99
CA SER A 391 9.44 1.27 -19.63
C SER A 391 8.19 0.39 -19.51
N GLN A 392 7.90 -0.10 -18.29
CA GLN A 392 6.66 -0.84 -18.04
C GLN A 392 5.42 -0.04 -18.45
N SER A 393 4.41 -0.73 -18.97
CA SER A 393 3.11 -0.13 -19.32
C SER A 393 2.08 -0.25 -18.20
N GLN A 394 2.39 -0.96 -17.11
CA GLN A 394 1.50 -1.06 -15.95
C GLN A 394 2.31 -1.33 -14.69
N GLY A 395 1.71 -1.07 -13.53
CA GLY A 395 2.32 -1.40 -12.26
C GLY A 395 1.53 -0.89 -11.07
N PHE A 396 2.13 -1.01 -9.90
CA PHE A 396 1.58 -0.54 -8.64
C PHE A 396 2.55 0.44 -7.99
N LEU A 397 2.00 1.48 -7.38
CA LEU A 397 2.71 2.51 -6.62
C LEU A 397 2.11 2.60 -5.23
N PHE A 398 2.91 2.23 -4.25
CA PHE A 398 2.56 2.31 -2.84
C PHE A 398 2.76 3.76 -2.36
N LYS A 399 2.23 4.09 -1.18
CA LYS A 399 2.40 5.44 -0.60
C LYS A 399 3.86 5.91 -0.63
N ASN A 400 4.05 7.15 -1.10
CA ASN A 400 5.33 7.85 -1.28
C ASN A 400 6.33 7.15 -2.21
N GLN A 401 5.95 6.09 -2.91
CA GLN A 401 6.78 5.53 -3.96
C GLN A 401 6.61 6.31 -5.25
N GLU A 402 7.66 6.22 -6.05
CA GLU A 402 7.70 6.73 -7.39
C GLU A 402 8.15 5.65 -8.38
N THR A 403 7.74 5.80 -9.64
CA THR A 403 8.28 5.00 -10.73
C THR A 403 8.53 5.90 -11.93
N LYS A 404 9.60 5.61 -12.68
CA LYS A 404 9.99 6.38 -13.85
C LYS A 404 9.58 5.64 -15.11
N LEU A 405 8.85 6.34 -15.97
CA LEU A 405 8.51 5.89 -17.31
C LEU A 405 9.37 6.67 -18.31
N THR A 406 10.34 6.00 -18.92
CA THR A 406 11.21 6.58 -19.93
C THR A 406 10.56 6.44 -21.30
N PHE A 407 10.39 7.59 -21.97
CA PHE A 407 9.96 7.65 -23.35
C PHE A 407 11.13 8.06 -24.23
N LYS A 408 11.16 7.50 -25.45
CA LYS A 408 12.13 7.80 -26.50
C LYS A 408 11.47 8.54 -27.66
N CYS A 409 12.17 9.52 -28.22
CA CYS A 409 11.88 10.23 -29.45
C CYS A 409 12.96 9.90 -30.48
N ALA A 410 12.57 9.29 -31.60
CA ALA A 410 13.42 8.95 -32.74
C ALA A 410 12.72 9.37 -34.05
N PRO A 411 12.83 10.66 -34.44
CA PRO A 411 12.11 11.20 -35.58
C PRO A 411 12.71 10.67 -36.91
N PRO A 412 11.89 10.12 -37.83
CA PRO A 412 12.39 9.56 -39.09
C PRO A 412 12.82 10.64 -40.11
N SER A 413 12.39 11.89 -39.92
CA SER A 413 12.73 13.01 -40.79
C SER A 413 12.66 14.32 -40.01
N VAL A 414 13.03 15.43 -40.68
CA VAL A 414 12.81 16.77 -40.14
C VAL A 414 11.30 17.02 -39.99
N GLY A 415 10.86 17.48 -38.81
CA GLY A 415 9.44 17.74 -38.51
C GLY A 415 9.07 17.52 -37.05
N ASP A 416 7.81 17.82 -36.72
CA ASP A 416 7.19 17.54 -35.42
C ASP A 416 6.33 16.27 -35.50
N PHE A 417 6.59 15.33 -34.59
CA PHE A 417 5.87 14.09 -34.43
C PHE A 417 5.18 14.07 -33.07
N TRP A 418 3.90 13.69 -33.06
CA TRP A 418 3.05 13.78 -31.88
C TRP A 418 2.54 12.40 -31.49
N ARG A 419 2.47 12.13 -30.20
CA ARG A 419 1.81 10.92 -29.66
C ARG A 419 1.05 11.28 -28.40
N THR A 420 -0.15 10.71 -28.27
CA THR A 420 -0.97 10.87 -27.07
C THR A 420 -0.91 9.58 -26.27
N VAL A 421 -0.62 9.71 -24.99
CA VAL A 421 -0.57 8.61 -24.03
C VAL A 421 -1.45 9.01 -22.87
N SER A 422 -2.27 8.09 -22.38
CA SER A 422 -3.00 8.30 -21.14
C SER A 422 -2.54 7.32 -20.08
N ILE A 423 -2.56 7.75 -18.83
CA ILE A 423 -2.26 6.91 -17.67
C ILE A 423 -3.56 6.80 -16.88
N GLU A 424 -4.14 5.62 -16.90
CA GLU A 424 -5.30 5.27 -16.07
C GLU A 424 -4.81 4.80 -14.71
N THR A 425 -5.46 5.24 -13.63
CA THR A 425 -5.05 4.90 -12.27
C THR A 425 -6.24 4.55 -11.38
N SER A 426 -5.98 3.77 -10.32
CA SER A 426 -6.98 3.52 -9.28
C SER A 426 -7.20 4.71 -8.33
N ALA A 427 -6.41 5.79 -8.42
CA ALA A 427 -6.47 6.90 -7.48
C ALA A 427 -7.74 7.76 -7.66
N PRO A 428 -8.55 8.00 -6.60
CA PRO A 428 -9.78 8.79 -6.70
C PRO A 428 -9.58 10.22 -7.19
N ASN A 429 -8.43 10.83 -6.86
CA ASN A 429 -8.12 12.19 -7.27
C ASN A 429 -7.86 12.30 -8.79
N LYS A 430 -7.42 11.22 -9.46
CA LYS A 430 -7.08 11.25 -10.89
C LYS A 430 -7.15 9.87 -11.56
N LYS A 431 -8.37 9.44 -11.92
CA LYS A 431 -8.59 8.17 -12.64
C LYS A 431 -7.92 8.07 -14.01
N LYS A 432 -7.70 9.21 -14.68
CA LYS A 432 -7.04 9.28 -16.00
C LYS A 432 -6.23 10.57 -16.14
N ALA A 433 -4.97 10.45 -16.52
CA ALA A 433 -4.05 11.54 -16.78
C ALA A 433 -3.57 11.50 -18.23
N ASN A 434 -3.82 12.56 -18.99
CA ASN A 434 -3.50 12.62 -20.42
C ASN A 434 -2.20 13.37 -20.66
N TYR A 435 -1.33 12.77 -21.47
CA TYR A 435 -0.03 13.31 -21.86
C TYR A 435 0.05 13.40 -23.37
N LYS A 436 0.53 14.54 -23.85
CA LYS A 436 0.75 14.79 -25.27
C LYS A 436 2.23 14.99 -25.49
N PHE A 437 2.89 14.00 -26.06
CA PHE A 437 4.31 14.04 -26.35
C PHE A 437 4.57 14.69 -27.70
N ARG A 438 5.56 15.60 -27.76
CA ARG A 438 6.08 16.17 -29.01
C ARG A 438 7.55 15.85 -29.20
N CYS A 439 7.84 15.11 -30.26
CA CYS A 439 9.18 14.76 -30.73
C CYS A 439 9.53 15.61 -31.95
N THR A 440 10.63 16.36 -31.88
CA THR A 440 11.02 17.30 -32.96
C THR A 440 12.38 16.89 -33.54
N GLY A 441 12.38 16.48 -34.82
CA GLY A 441 13.59 16.30 -35.61
C GLY A 441 13.95 17.59 -36.34
N ALA A 442 15.15 18.11 -36.12
CA ALA A 442 15.63 19.36 -36.73
C ALA A 442 16.73 19.12 -37.77
N GLY A 443 16.64 19.85 -38.89
CA GLY A 443 17.62 19.83 -39.97
C GLY A 443 18.26 21.21 -40.21
N ASN A 444 19.06 21.32 -41.28
CA ASN A 444 19.73 22.59 -41.64
C ASN A 444 18.82 23.59 -42.37
N GLY A 445 17.67 23.15 -42.92
CA GLY A 445 16.72 23.99 -43.63
C GLY A 445 15.76 24.77 -42.70
N PRO A 446 14.81 25.53 -43.27
CA PRO A 446 13.75 26.17 -42.51
C PRO A 446 12.73 25.16 -41.97
N GLN A 447 12.24 25.35 -40.74
CA GLN A 447 11.29 24.41 -40.13
C GLN A 447 10.30 25.10 -39.21
N GLY A 448 9.02 25.05 -39.58
CA GLY A 448 7.93 25.46 -38.71
C GLY A 448 7.58 24.39 -37.68
N SER A 449 7.41 24.81 -36.43
CA SER A 449 6.93 23.97 -35.33
C SER A 449 5.77 24.66 -34.63
N LEU A 450 4.71 23.91 -34.32
CA LEU A 450 3.53 24.45 -33.65
C LEU A 450 3.53 24.09 -32.16
N ASN A 451 2.97 24.96 -31.33
CA ASN A 451 2.74 24.69 -29.91
C ASN A 451 1.63 23.67 -29.63
N GLN A 452 0.94 23.22 -30.67
CA GLN A 452 -0.12 22.21 -30.61
C GLN A 452 -0.10 21.40 -31.91
N GLN A 453 -0.55 20.15 -31.83
CA GLN A 453 -0.65 19.28 -33.01
C GLN A 453 -1.61 19.89 -34.05
N PRO A 454 -1.25 19.88 -35.34
CA PRO A 454 -2.16 20.25 -36.42
C PRO A 454 -3.47 19.45 -36.35
N GLY A 455 -4.61 20.13 -36.47
CA GLY A 455 -5.93 19.51 -36.40
C GLY A 455 -7.05 20.51 -36.05
N PRO A 456 -8.27 20.01 -35.80
CA PRO A 456 -9.40 20.84 -35.38
C PRO A 456 -9.07 21.60 -34.10
N LEU A 457 -9.37 22.89 -34.08
CA LEU A 457 -9.14 23.75 -32.92
C LEU A 457 -10.48 24.18 -32.32
N ASN A 458 -10.74 23.79 -31.08
CA ASN A 458 -11.94 24.21 -30.36
C ASN A 458 -11.80 25.68 -29.94
N MET A 459 -12.77 26.51 -30.31
CA MET A 459 -12.84 27.90 -29.88
C MET A 459 -13.46 27.99 -28.48
N PRO A 460 -12.96 28.87 -27.59
CA PRO A 460 -13.60 29.11 -26.30
C PRO A 460 -15.04 29.59 -26.48
N ALA A 461 -15.97 29.08 -25.68
CA ALA A 461 -17.35 29.55 -25.66
C ALA A 461 -17.42 30.97 -25.09
N THR A 462 -18.14 31.87 -25.77
CA THR A 462 -18.39 33.24 -25.31
C THR A 462 -19.89 33.55 -25.35
N ALA A 463 -20.31 34.49 -24.49
CA ALA A 463 -21.69 34.97 -24.50
C ALA A 463 -22.07 35.57 -25.87
N PRO A 464 -23.35 35.56 -26.25
CA PRO A 464 -23.81 36.12 -27.52
C PRO A 464 -23.31 37.56 -27.74
N GLY A 465 -22.66 37.81 -28.87
CA GLY A 465 -22.12 39.13 -29.23
C GLY A 465 -20.70 39.42 -28.77
N GLN A 466 -20.06 38.54 -27.98
CA GLN A 466 -18.66 38.68 -27.58
C GLN A 466 -17.71 37.88 -28.47
N ALA A 467 -16.60 38.51 -28.86
CA ALA A 467 -15.55 37.85 -29.64
C ALA A 467 -14.75 36.87 -28.77
N SER A 468 -14.64 35.63 -29.24
CA SER A 468 -13.71 34.64 -28.71
C SER A 468 -12.41 34.67 -29.51
N HIS A 469 -11.28 34.43 -28.84
CA HIS A 469 -9.96 34.39 -29.46
C HIS A 469 -9.27 33.08 -29.12
N THR A 470 -8.60 32.49 -30.11
CA THR A 470 -7.64 31.40 -29.91
C THR A 470 -6.30 31.82 -30.49
N THR A 471 -5.21 31.25 -29.97
CA THR A 471 -3.85 31.56 -30.42
C THR A 471 -3.12 30.31 -30.86
N ILE A 472 -2.55 30.36 -32.06
CA ILE A 472 -1.61 29.34 -32.53
C ILE A 472 -0.22 29.98 -32.55
N ASN A 473 0.75 29.35 -31.88
CA ASN A 473 2.13 29.81 -31.92
C ASN A 473 2.91 28.93 -32.90
N MET A 474 3.60 29.57 -33.83
CA MET A 474 4.52 28.91 -34.75
C MET A 474 5.93 29.43 -34.52
N THR A 475 6.86 28.51 -34.29
CA THR A 475 8.28 28.79 -34.06
C THR A 475 9.09 28.26 -35.22
N ASN A 476 10.04 29.03 -35.74
CA ASN A 476 11.04 28.50 -36.65
C ASN A 476 12.12 27.76 -35.85
N ARG A 477 12.13 26.43 -35.91
CA ARG A 477 13.13 25.57 -35.25
C ARG A 477 14.25 25.11 -36.20
N GLY A 478 14.21 25.56 -37.45
CA GLY A 478 15.26 25.32 -38.44
C GLY A 478 16.43 26.29 -38.31
N LYS A 479 17.48 26.07 -39.11
CA LYS A 479 18.67 26.95 -39.13
C LYS A 479 18.65 28.01 -40.24
N GLN A 480 17.60 28.02 -41.07
CA GLN A 480 17.39 29.01 -42.13
C GLN A 480 16.06 29.75 -41.92
N PRO A 481 15.88 30.96 -42.49
CA PRO A 481 14.64 31.72 -42.38
C PRO A 481 13.43 30.94 -42.94
N LEU A 482 12.35 30.88 -42.17
CA LEU A 482 11.10 30.23 -42.55
C LEU A 482 10.12 31.26 -43.05
N THR A 483 9.71 31.14 -44.31
CA THR A 483 8.55 31.85 -44.85
C THR A 483 7.29 31.07 -44.55
N ALA A 484 6.31 31.72 -43.92
CA ALA A 484 5.00 31.15 -43.68
C ALA A 484 3.90 31.96 -44.37
N ASN A 485 3.09 31.24 -45.14
CA ASN A 485 1.90 31.75 -45.81
C ASN A 485 0.66 31.20 -45.12
N TYR A 486 -0.38 32.01 -45.02
CA TYR A 486 -1.66 31.61 -44.46
C TYR A 486 -2.80 32.08 -45.36
N GLY A 487 -3.88 31.31 -45.38
CA GLY A 487 -5.06 31.57 -46.20
C GLY A 487 -6.25 30.71 -45.76
N TRP A 488 -7.45 31.08 -46.22
CA TRP A 488 -8.70 30.36 -45.96
C TRP A 488 -9.13 29.65 -47.25
N THR A 489 -9.57 28.40 -47.15
CA THR A 489 -9.98 27.64 -48.36
C THR A 489 -11.48 27.56 -48.59
N ASP A 490 -12.40 27.66 -47.60
CA ASP A 490 -13.83 27.43 -47.87
C ASP A 490 -14.84 28.25 -47.05
N ASN A 491 -15.99 28.49 -47.70
CA ASN A 491 -17.01 29.50 -47.44
C ASN A 491 -18.33 28.93 -46.83
N ASN A 492 -18.32 27.76 -46.19
CA ASN A 492 -19.57 27.09 -45.76
C ASN A 492 -19.82 27.14 -44.26
N SER A 493 -20.99 27.68 -43.90
CA SER A 493 -21.58 27.65 -42.56
C SER A 493 -21.79 26.22 -42.10
N MET A 494 -21.00 25.76 -41.12
CA MET A 494 -21.17 24.47 -40.45
C MET A 494 -21.50 24.69 -38.98
N TRP A 495 -22.75 25.08 -38.70
CA TRP A 495 -23.39 24.90 -37.40
C TRP A 495 -24.87 24.57 -37.64
N ALA A 496 -25.17 23.28 -37.79
CA ALA A 496 -26.53 22.77 -37.66
C ALA A 496 -26.61 21.99 -36.34
N SER A 497 -27.23 22.57 -35.33
CA SER A 497 -27.82 21.82 -34.23
C SER A 497 -29.31 21.67 -34.50
N ASN A 498 -29.81 20.44 -34.34
CA ASN A 498 -31.21 20.06 -34.53
C ASN A 498 -32.16 20.89 -33.66
N GLY A 499 -33.25 21.37 -34.27
CA GLY A 499 -34.48 21.75 -33.57
C GLY A 499 -34.69 23.24 -33.34
N THR A 500 -35.14 23.96 -34.36
CA THR A 500 -36.21 25.00 -34.30
C THR A 500 -36.50 25.52 -35.71
N LYS A 501 -37.78 25.45 -36.12
CA LYS A 501 -38.26 25.97 -37.41
C LYS A 501 -38.32 27.50 -37.36
N LEU A 502 -37.66 28.17 -38.31
CA LEU A 502 -38.02 29.53 -38.74
C LEU A 502 -38.19 29.54 -40.27
N PRO A 503 -39.21 30.25 -40.81
CA PRO A 503 -39.59 30.20 -42.22
C PRO A 503 -38.66 31.04 -43.13
N PRO A 504 -38.68 30.81 -44.46
CA PRO A 504 -37.61 31.23 -45.37
C PRO A 504 -37.72 32.71 -45.76
N ALA A 505 -36.66 33.48 -45.55
CA ALA A 505 -36.46 34.77 -46.19
C ALA A 505 -35.06 34.82 -46.82
N GLN A 506 -35.02 34.55 -48.12
CA GLN A 506 -34.08 35.03 -49.14
C GLN A 506 -32.60 35.19 -48.70
N ALA A 507 -31.85 34.09 -48.72
CA ALA A 507 -30.40 34.15 -48.91
C ALA A 507 -30.12 34.33 -50.41
N GLN A 508 -29.87 35.57 -50.84
CA GLN A 508 -29.21 35.83 -52.12
C GLN A 508 -27.81 35.23 -52.07
N SER A 509 -27.45 34.53 -53.13
CA SER A 509 -26.13 33.97 -53.40
C SER A 509 -25.06 35.06 -53.30
N ALA A 510 -24.23 35.03 -52.26
CA ALA A 510 -22.97 35.76 -52.24
C ALA A 510 -21.94 34.92 -53.02
N GLN A 511 -21.57 35.42 -54.20
CA GLN A 511 -20.44 34.91 -54.98
C GLN A 511 -19.14 35.06 -54.16
N ALA A 512 -18.26 34.07 -54.28
CA ALA A 512 -16.92 34.11 -53.68
C ALA A 512 -16.09 35.27 -54.23
N GLU A 513 -15.41 36.03 -53.37
CA GLU A 513 -14.24 36.81 -53.79
C GLU A 513 -13.04 35.86 -53.91
N PRO A 514 -12.44 35.70 -55.10
CA PRO A 514 -11.11 35.12 -55.22
C PRO A 514 -10.11 36.19 -54.77
N ASN A 515 -9.18 35.82 -53.87
CA ASN A 515 -8.09 36.64 -53.31
C ASN A 515 -8.40 37.34 -51.96
N ALA A 516 -8.53 36.54 -50.89
CA ALA A 516 -8.13 37.04 -49.57
C ALA A 516 -6.61 37.30 -49.57
N PRO A 517 -6.10 38.43 -49.04
CA PRO A 517 -4.67 38.75 -49.09
C PRO A 517 -3.86 37.74 -48.27
N GLN A 518 -3.08 36.89 -48.96
CA GLN A 518 -2.00 36.12 -48.33
C GLN A 518 -0.99 37.12 -47.77
N THR A 519 -0.83 37.16 -46.45
CA THR A 519 0.21 37.98 -45.83
C THR A 519 1.40 37.07 -45.54
N GLU A 520 2.55 37.38 -46.11
CA GLU A 520 3.77 36.60 -45.95
C GLU A 520 4.52 37.04 -44.68
N ILE A 521 4.93 36.08 -43.84
CA ILE A 521 5.72 36.36 -42.64
C ILE A 521 6.99 35.49 -42.67
N THR A 522 8.15 36.14 -42.68
CA THR A 522 9.45 35.48 -42.50
C THR A 522 9.82 35.44 -41.02
N LEU A 523 10.18 34.25 -40.53
CA LEU A 523 10.69 34.00 -39.18
C LEU A 523 12.16 33.57 -39.23
N ASN A 524 13.04 34.29 -38.53
CA ASN A 524 14.43 33.85 -38.34
C ASN A 524 14.49 32.64 -37.38
N PRO A 525 15.58 31.84 -37.40
CA PRO A 525 15.78 30.75 -36.44
C PRO A 525 15.51 31.17 -34.99
N GLY A 526 14.66 30.44 -34.28
CA GLY A 526 14.25 30.70 -32.90
C GLY A 526 13.11 31.72 -32.74
N GLU A 527 12.72 32.46 -33.78
CA GLU A 527 11.60 33.40 -33.70
C GLU A 527 10.25 32.68 -33.65
N THR A 528 9.31 33.24 -32.89
CA THR A 528 7.93 32.76 -32.79
C THR A 528 6.95 33.83 -33.26
N CYS A 529 5.99 33.44 -34.11
CA CYS A 529 4.82 34.23 -34.46
C CYS A 529 3.59 33.70 -33.71
N LYS A 530 2.81 34.62 -33.12
CA LYS A 530 1.49 34.34 -32.55
C LYS A 530 0.39 34.72 -33.54
N TRP A 531 -0.46 33.77 -33.88
CA TRP A 531 -1.61 33.96 -34.77
C TRP A 531 -2.87 34.09 -33.92
N MET A 532 -3.59 35.22 -34.00
CA MET A 532 -4.83 35.45 -33.26
C MET A 532 -6.02 35.61 -34.21
N GLN A 533 -7.13 34.91 -33.96
CA GLN A 533 -8.37 35.03 -34.71
C GLN A 533 -9.48 35.67 -33.86
N PRO A 534 -10.14 36.75 -34.32
CA PRO A 534 -11.42 37.24 -33.78
C PRO A 534 -12.62 36.52 -34.44
N ALA A 535 -13.67 36.23 -33.67
CA ALA A 535 -14.94 35.71 -34.20
C ALA A 535 -15.73 36.78 -35.01
N PRO A 536 -16.51 36.41 -36.05
CA PRO A 536 -17.26 37.38 -36.85
C PRO A 536 -18.38 38.05 -36.03
N ARG A 537 -18.42 39.39 -36.03
CA ARG A 537 -19.56 40.17 -35.49
C ARG A 537 -20.75 40.04 -36.45
N ARG A 538 -21.96 39.80 -35.92
CA ARG A 538 -23.21 40.05 -36.69
C ARG A 538 -23.40 41.56 -36.83
N ALA A 539 -22.80 42.17 -37.84
CA ALA A 539 -23.19 43.49 -38.35
C ALA A 539 -22.81 43.60 -39.84
N PRO A 540 -23.66 44.17 -40.71
CA PRO A 540 -23.37 44.30 -42.12
C PRO A 540 -22.43 45.50 -42.32
N ALA A 541 -21.16 45.23 -42.63
CA ALA A 541 -20.23 46.07 -43.41
C ALA A 541 -18.78 45.73 -43.00
N TYR A 542 -18.00 45.30 -44.00
CA TYR A 542 -16.54 45.41 -44.11
C TYR A 542 -15.77 45.69 -42.79
N SER A 543 -15.57 44.67 -41.95
CA SER A 543 -14.51 44.72 -40.93
C SER A 543 -13.45 43.69 -41.28
N SER A 544 -12.33 44.16 -41.82
CA SER A 544 -11.15 43.34 -42.09
C SER A 544 -10.71 42.63 -40.80
N THR A 545 -10.75 41.31 -40.78
CA THR A 545 -10.16 40.48 -39.73
C THR A 545 -8.64 40.72 -39.74
N ARG A 546 -8.11 41.59 -38.86
CA ARG A 546 -6.66 41.82 -38.77
C ARG A 546 -6.03 40.73 -37.89
N LEU A 547 -5.23 39.90 -38.52
CA LEU A 547 -4.35 38.94 -37.86
C LEU A 547 -3.07 39.69 -37.43
N CYS A 548 -2.85 39.80 -36.12
CA CYS A 548 -1.69 40.50 -35.57
C CYS A 548 -0.59 39.51 -35.18
N CYS A 549 0.51 39.46 -35.93
CA CYS A 549 1.72 38.73 -35.53
C CYS A 549 2.62 39.63 -34.67
N LYS A 550 2.97 39.19 -33.46
CA LYS A 550 3.98 39.83 -32.60
C LYS A 550 5.22 38.94 -32.53
N ARG A 551 6.36 39.44 -33.02
CA ARG A 551 7.66 38.74 -32.97
C ARG A 551 8.26 38.80 -31.57
N THR A 552 8.76 37.68 -31.06
CA THR A 552 9.49 37.60 -29.79
C THR A 552 10.59 36.55 -29.83
N THR A 553 11.71 36.81 -29.15
CA THR A 553 12.86 35.90 -28.99
C THR A 553 12.91 35.18 -27.64
N GLN A 554 11.95 35.43 -26.72
CA GLN A 554 11.88 34.80 -25.39
C GLN A 554 10.75 33.75 -25.27
N PRO A 555 10.94 32.66 -24.47
CA PRO A 555 9.87 31.75 -24.12
C PRO A 555 8.86 32.45 -23.19
N PHE A 556 7.58 32.48 -23.57
CA PHE A 556 6.53 33.05 -22.74
C PHE A 556 6.14 32.09 -21.60
N ARG A 557 6.37 32.48 -20.35
CA ARG A 557 5.68 31.88 -19.20
C ARG A 557 4.20 32.30 -19.24
N GLN A 558 3.28 31.36 -19.01
CA GLN A 558 1.87 31.67 -18.76
C GLN A 558 1.78 32.58 -17.54
N SER A 559 1.55 33.88 -17.76
CA SER A 559 1.14 34.81 -16.73
C SER A 559 -0.10 35.52 -17.21
N ASN A 560 -1.15 35.51 -16.39
CA ASN A 560 -2.33 36.36 -16.52
C ASN A 560 -1.86 37.81 -16.38
N THR A 561 -1.50 38.45 -17.49
CA THR A 561 -1.25 39.89 -17.53
C THR A 561 -2.31 40.52 -18.42
N THR A 562 -3.27 41.16 -17.74
CA THR A 562 -4.19 42.14 -18.30
C THR A 562 -3.39 43.23 -19.02
N TRP A 563 -3.68 43.44 -20.31
CA TRP A 563 -3.12 44.59 -21.04
C TRP A 563 -3.85 45.87 -20.62
N PRO A 564 -3.13 47.00 -20.46
CA PRO A 564 -3.76 48.27 -20.13
C PRO A 564 -4.52 48.79 -21.35
N ALA A 565 -5.75 49.24 -21.12
CA ALA A 565 -6.50 50.02 -22.07
C ALA A 565 -5.71 51.30 -22.42
N ARG A 566 -5.30 51.45 -23.68
CA ARG A 566 -4.97 52.78 -24.21
C ARG A 566 -6.12 53.24 -25.08
N ALA A 567 -6.76 54.31 -24.61
CA ALA A 567 -7.71 55.12 -25.35
C ALA A 567 -6.98 55.99 -26.37
N ARG A 568 -7.24 55.76 -27.65
CA ARG A 568 -7.85 56.69 -28.63
C ARG A 568 -7.75 56.08 -30.01
#